data_AF-A0A2N2IKE0-F1
#
_entry.id   AF-A0A2N2IKE0-F1
#
_cell.length_a   1.000
_cell.length_b   1.000
_cell.length_c   1.000
_cell.angle_alpha   90.00
_cell.angle_beta   90.00
_cell.angle_gamma   90.00
#
_symmetry.space_group_name_H-M   'P 1'
#
loop_
_entity.id
_entity.type
_entity.pdbx_description
1 polymer ?
#
loop_
_entity_poly.entity_id
_entity_poly.type
_entity_poly.pdbx_seq_one_letter_code
_entity_poly.pdbx_strand_id
1 'polypeptide(L)'
;ESALDSKDPVKKPAEPQPSDLWAVLRAILSTPWGRRIALVIVGIVLFFTGYVSGRWGRADLHSQLSDRKQEIVRFKKEIENYKAEVESVAVERDQLRQRLRESEEKREFYKQRDKIRKYVSDARRAWEARNVKEALEALHKANIHFQSEARDAKGISNYLYRTISRRMQQALTAMETDCAAGKPVQGSAFEPPPAPAVSCLDRVNSLLQHVIDALPPARED
;
A
#
# COMPACT_ATOMS: atom_id res chain seq x y z
N GLU A 1 112.16 -0.44 33.28
CA GLU A 1 112.14 0.47 32.12
C GLU A 1 110.70 0.52 31.63
N SER A 2 109.95 1.60 31.57
CA SER A 2 110.21 3.02 31.77
C SER A 2 108.87 3.73 32.04
N ALA A 3 108.94 4.82 32.81
CA ALA A 3 108.10 6.04 32.84
C ALA A 3 106.56 5.88 32.83
N LEU A 4 105.84 6.16 33.92
CA LEU A 4 105.44 7.50 34.36
C LEU A 4 104.96 8.40 33.20
N ASP A 5 103.65 8.56 33.07
CA ASP A 5 103.13 9.88 32.75
C ASP A 5 101.82 10.17 33.49
N SER A 6 101.82 11.34 34.11
CA SER A 6 100.83 11.89 35.03
C SER A 6 99.88 12.75 34.22
N LYS A 7 98.56 12.52 34.34
CA LYS A 7 97.57 13.47 33.84
C LYS A 7 96.40 13.56 34.81
N ASP A 8 96.32 14.71 35.47
CA ASP A 8 95.32 15.09 36.45
C ASP A 8 93.88 14.92 35.93
N PRO A 9 92.90 14.59 36.80
CA PRO A 9 91.51 14.49 36.39
C PRO A 9 90.92 15.89 36.16
N VAL A 10 90.48 16.13 34.93
CA VAL A 10 89.71 17.30 34.51
C VAL A 10 88.45 17.44 35.37
N LYS A 11 88.39 18.52 36.13
CA LYS A 11 87.27 18.95 36.98
C LYS A 11 86.03 19.14 36.08
N LYS A 12 85.01 18.30 36.24
CA LYS A 12 83.70 18.47 35.58
C LYS A 12 83.11 19.83 35.96
N PRO A 13 82.62 20.65 35.03
CA PRO A 13 81.87 21.86 35.39
C PRO A 13 80.58 21.46 36.09
N ALA A 14 80.30 22.11 37.22
CA ALA A 14 79.12 21.90 38.02
C ALA A 14 77.85 22.24 37.22
N GLU A 15 76.89 21.33 37.29
CA GLU A 15 75.54 21.45 36.73
C GLU A 15 74.80 22.61 37.42
N PRO A 16 74.29 23.61 36.68
CA PRO A 16 73.67 24.79 37.30
C PRO A 16 72.35 24.39 37.98
N GLN A 17 72.29 24.59 39.30
CA GLN A 17 71.09 24.36 40.08
C GLN A 17 70.00 25.40 39.74
N PRO A 18 68.70 25.02 39.72
CA PRO A 18 67.59 25.88 39.31
C PRO A 18 67.35 27.10 40.22
N SER A 19 68.00 27.17 41.38
CA SER A 19 67.96 28.30 42.30
C SER A 19 68.67 29.56 41.77
N ASP A 20 69.68 29.40 40.91
CA ASP A 20 70.43 30.55 40.37
C ASP A 20 69.66 31.29 39.26
N LEU A 21 68.80 30.58 38.54
CA LEU A 21 67.93 31.17 37.52
C LEU A 21 66.96 32.20 38.10
N TRP A 22 66.42 31.94 39.29
CA TRP A 22 65.53 32.88 39.99
C TRP A 22 66.25 34.12 40.50
N ALA A 23 67.50 33.97 40.94
CA ALA A 23 68.33 35.09 41.36
C ALA A 23 68.72 35.98 40.17
N VAL A 24 69.11 35.37 39.04
CA VAL A 24 69.41 36.07 37.78
C VAL A 24 68.17 36.76 37.22
N LEU A 25 67.01 36.11 37.25
CA LEU A 25 65.74 36.74 36.83
C LEU A 25 65.40 37.96 37.69
N ARG A 26 65.56 37.88 39.02
CA ARG A 26 65.36 39.05 39.91
C ARG A 26 66.33 40.20 39.62
N ALA A 27 67.59 39.88 39.35
CA ALA A 27 68.61 40.88 39.03
C ALA A 27 68.35 41.58 37.67
N ILE A 28 67.82 40.85 36.68
CA ILE A 28 67.44 41.42 35.40
C ILE A 28 66.16 42.27 35.56
N LEU A 29 65.15 41.78 36.30
CA LEU A 29 63.88 42.48 36.57
C LEU A 29 64.01 43.75 37.43
N SER A 30 65.11 43.93 38.18
CA SER A 30 65.37 45.15 38.95
C SER A 30 65.90 46.31 38.09
N THR A 31 66.39 46.02 36.87
CA THR A 31 66.82 47.06 35.94
C THR A 31 65.65 47.60 35.11
N PRO A 32 65.64 48.91 34.76
CA PRO A 32 64.60 49.50 33.92
C PRO A 32 64.47 48.81 32.55
N TRP A 33 65.59 48.28 32.05
CA TRP A 33 65.67 47.54 30.80
C TRP A 33 65.07 46.13 30.91
N GLY A 34 65.37 45.39 31.97
CA GLY A 34 64.81 44.05 32.14
C GLY A 34 63.30 44.03 32.37
N ARG A 35 62.71 45.08 32.98
CA ARG A 35 61.24 45.24 33.04
C ARG A 35 60.60 45.41 31.66
N ARG A 36 61.25 46.16 30.75
CA ARG A 36 60.76 46.33 29.37
C ARG A 36 60.82 45.02 28.59
N ILE A 37 61.92 44.27 28.74
CA ILE A 37 62.06 42.94 28.11
C ILE A 37 61.03 41.97 28.66
N ALA A 38 60.79 41.95 29.97
CA ALA A 38 59.77 41.11 30.58
C ALA A 38 58.36 41.42 30.06
N LEU A 39 58.00 42.70 29.91
CA LEU A 39 56.71 43.10 29.32
C LEU A 39 56.58 42.67 27.86
N VAL A 40 57.65 42.74 27.06
CA VAL A 40 57.64 42.26 25.68
C VAL A 40 57.46 40.74 25.63
N ILE A 41 58.15 39.99 26.48
CA ILE A 41 58.00 38.53 26.56
C ILE A 41 56.59 38.16 26.99
N VAL A 42 56.02 38.83 28.00
CA VAL A 42 54.63 38.60 28.43
C VAL A 42 53.65 38.94 27.31
N GLY A 43 53.85 40.05 26.59
CA GLY A 43 53.04 40.41 25.43
C GLY A 43 53.10 39.37 24.30
N ILE A 44 54.30 38.84 24.01
CA ILE A 44 54.50 37.76 23.04
C ILE A 44 53.78 36.49 23.49
N VAL A 45 53.93 36.08 24.75
CA VAL A 45 53.28 34.88 25.28
C VAL A 45 51.76 35.02 25.23
N LEU A 46 51.20 36.16 25.64
CA LEU A 46 49.76 36.43 25.56
C LEU A 46 49.26 36.46 24.12
N PHE A 47 50.04 37.02 23.19
CA PHE A 47 49.72 37.02 21.77
C PHE A 47 49.70 35.60 21.20
N PHE A 48 50.71 34.77 21.50
CA PHE A 48 50.75 33.39 21.03
C PHE A 48 49.69 32.50 21.68
N THR A 49 49.43 32.63 22.98
CA THR A 49 48.36 31.84 23.64
C THR A 49 46.99 32.24 23.11
N GLY A 50 46.71 33.54 22.92
CA GLY A 50 45.47 34.02 22.29
C GLY A 50 45.34 33.61 20.81
N TYR A 51 46.41 33.73 20.03
CA TYR A 51 46.41 33.42 18.60
C TYR A 51 46.30 31.92 18.33
N VAL A 52 47.05 31.09 19.04
CA VAL A 52 47.01 29.63 18.88
C VAL A 52 45.67 29.10 19.37
N SER A 53 45.17 29.52 20.55
CA SER A 53 43.88 29.05 21.05
C SER A 53 42.72 29.49 20.16
N GLY A 54 42.75 30.73 19.66
CA GLY A 54 41.71 31.26 18.76
C GLY A 54 41.73 30.67 17.35
N ARG A 55 42.91 30.35 16.80
CA ARG A 55 43.05 29.78 15.45
C ARG A 55 42.71 28.29 15.43
N TRP A 56 43.12 27.52 16.43
CA TRP A 56 42.81 26.09 16.52
C TRP A 56 41.33 25.86 16.85
N GLY A 57 40.75 26.64 17.76
CA GLY A 57 39.31 26.58 18.03
C GLY A 57 38.45 26.90 16.79
N ARG A 58 38.86 27.88 15.97
CA ARG A 58 38.16 28.19 14.70
C ARG A 58 38.27 27.07 13.67
N ALA A 59 39.42 26.40 13.58
CA ALA A 59 39.62 25.30 12.65
C ALA A 59 38.74 24.09 13.02
N ASP A 60 38.69 23.74 14.30
CA ASP A 60 37.82 22.66 14.81
C ASP A 60 36.34 22.99 14.63
N LEU A 61 35.93 24.21 14.98
CA LEU A 61 34.57 24.71 14.71
C LEU A 61 34.23 24.65 13.22
N HIS A 62 35.15 25.01 12.32
CA HIS A 62 34.93 24.92 10.88
C HIS A 62 34.79 23.47 10.39
N SER A 63 35.61 22.55 10.90
CA SER A 63 35.50 21.12 10.59
C SER A 63 34.14 20.56 11.03
N GLN A 64 33.73 20.85 12.27
CA GLN A 64 32.43 20.44 12.77
C GLN A 64 31.28 21.05 11.94
N LEU A 65 31.41 22.31 11.51
CA LEU A 65 30.41 22.95 10.66
C LEU A 65 30.34 22.33 9.26
N SER A 66 31.47 21.92 8.67
CA SER A 66 31.46 21.21 7.39
C SER A 66 30.83 19.83 7.52
N ASP A 67 31.15 19.09 8.58
CA ASP A 67 30.62 17.75 8.81
C ASP A 67 29.10 17.81 9.03
N ARG A 68 28.64 18.75 9.86
CA ARG A 68 27.20 19.01 10.07
C ARG A 68 26.48 19.43 8.79
N LYS A 69 27.11 20.26 7.95
CA LYS A 69 26.53 20.61 6.63
C LYS A 69 26.40 19.38 5.74
N GLN A 70 27.38 18.49 5.74
CA GLN A 70 27.34 17.26 4.96
C GLN A 70 26.27 16.28 5.48
N GLU A 71 26.12 16.17 6.80
CA GLU A 71 25.04 15.42 7.44
C GLU A 71 23.66 15.98 7.05
N ILE A 72 23.47 17.30 7.07
CA ILE A 72 22.20 17.92 6.67
C ILE A 72 21.87 17.60 5.21
N VAL A 73 22.85 17.63 4.30
CA VAL A 73 22.64 17.25 2.89
C VAL A 73 22.26 15.78 2.77
N ARG A 74 22.90 14.89 3.53
CA ARG A 74 22.58 13.47 3.55
C ARG A 74 21.17 13.22 4.07
N PHE A 75 20.80 13.82 5.20
CA PHE A 75 19.44 13.70 5.75
C PHE A 75 18.38 14.28 4.84
N LYS A 76 18.65 15.38 4.13
CA LYS A 76 17.73 15.89 3.10
C LYS A 76 17.47 14.86 2.00
N LYS A 77 18.53 14.21 1.51
CA LYS A 77 18.41 13.17 0.49
C LYS A 77 17.65 11.94 1.01
N GLU A 78 17.91 11.52 2.25
CA GLU A 78 17.17 10.44 2.90
C GLU A 78 15.69 10.79 3.05
N ILE A 79 15.35 12.02 3.46
CA ILE A 79 13.95 12.48 3.55
C ILE A 79 13.26 12.47 2.18
N GLU A 80 13.94 12.91 1.12
CA GLU A 80 13.40 12.86 -0.24
C GLU A 80 13.15 11.42 -0.71
N ASN A 81 14.09 10.51 -0.42
CA ASN A 81 13.93 9.09 -0.72
C ASN A 81 12.75 8.47 0.04
N TYR A 82 12.67 8.68 1.36
CA TYR A 82 11.56 8.17 2.17
C TYR A 82 10.22 8.77 1.73
N LYS A 83 10.20 10.03 1.30
CA LYS A 83 8.99 10.65 0.76
C LYS A 83 8.54 9.93 -0.53
N ALA A 84 9.47 9.63 -1.43
CA ALA A 84 9.18 8.89 -2.65
C ALA A 84 8.68 7.46 -2.35
N GLU A 85 9.27 6.77 -1.38
CA GLU A 85 8.81 5.45 -0.92
C GLU A 85 7.40 5.50 -0.32
N VAL A 86 7.09 6.52 0.48
CA VAL A 86 5.74 6.71 1.04
C VAL A 86 4.73 6.95 -0.09
N GLU A 87 5.08 7.75 -1.09
CA GLU A 87 4.21 7.99 -2.25
C GLU A 87 3.99 6.71 -3.07
N SER A 88 5.03 5.89 -3.31
CA SER A 88 4.88 4.62 -4.03
C SER A 88 4.01 3.62 -3.26
N VAL A 89 4.23 3.47 -1.95
CA VAL A 89 3.41 2.61 -1.09
C VAL A 89 1.97 3.11 -1.04
N ALA A 90 1.75 4.43 -1.03
CA ALA A 90 0.41 5.01 -1.06
C ALA A 90 -0.35 4.61 -2.33
N VAL A 91 0.31 4.65 -3.50
CA VAL A 91 -0.25 4.22 -4.78
C VAL A 91 -0.54 2.72 -4.79
N GLU A 92 0.39 1.88 -4.35
CA GLU A 92 0.18 0.43 -4.26
C GLU A 92 -1.01 0.09 -3.37
N ARG A 93 -1.13 0.74 -2.22
CA ARG A 93 -2.25 0.55 -1.29
C ARG A 93 -3.58 0.99 -1.90
N ASP A 94 -3.61 2.03 -2.73
CA ASP A 94 -4.83 2.42 -3.45
C ASP A 94 -5.19 1.43 -4.57
N GLN A 95 -4.21 0.94 -5.32
CA GLN A 95 -4.41 -0.12 -6.32
C GLN A 95 -4.93 -1.42 -5.68
N LEU A 96 -4.36 -1.84 -4.55
CA LEU A 96 -4.79 -3.02 -3.82
C LEU A 96 -6.22 -2.86 -3.28
N ARG A 97 -6.56 -1.68 -2.73
CA ARG A 97 -7.93 -1.38 -2.31
C ARG A 97 -8.92 -1.45 -3.47
N GLN A 98 -8.53 -0.96 -4.65
CA GLN A 98 -9.37 -1.04 -5.83
C GLN A 98 -9.58 -2.51 -6.26
N ARG A 99 -8.51 -3.31 -6.35
CA ARG A 99 -8.62 -4.74 -6.68
C ARG A 99 -9.46 -5.51 -5.67
N LEU A 100 -9.36 -5.17 -4.39
CA LEU A 100 -10.15 -5.79 -3.33
C LEU A 100 -11.64 -5.50 -3.51
N ARG A 101 -12.02 -4.23 -3.75
CA ARG A 101 -13.40 -3.84 -4.07
C ARG A 101 -13.92 -4.59 -5.30
N GLU A 102 -13.14 -4.62 -6.38
CA GLU A 102 -13.51 -5.36 -7.60
C GLU A 102 -13.69 -6.86 -7.33
N SER A 103 -12.88 -7.45 -6.44
CA SER A 103 -13.00 -8.86 -6.07
C SER A 103 -14.23 -9.14 -5.19
N GLU A 104 -14.56 -8.23 -4.27
CA GLU A 104 -15.73 -8.32 -3.41
C GLU A 104 -17.03 -8.17 -4.23
N GLU A 105 -17.07 -7.21 -5.13
CA GLU A 105 -18.19 -7.02 -6.07
C GLU A 105 -18.41 -8.27 -6.94
N LYS A 106 -17.33 -8.86 -7.46
CA LYS A 106 -17.39 -10.15 -8.18
C LYS A 106 -17.92 -11.27 -7.29
N ARG A 107 -17.48 -11.36 -6.04
CA ARG A 107 -17.92 -12.40 -5.10
C ARG A 107 -19.42 -12.28 -4.80
N GLU A 108 -19.91 -11.08 -4.54
CA GLU A 108 -21.34 -10.84 -4.30
C GLU A 108 -22.17 -11.13 -5.56
N PHE A 109 -21.67 -10.73 -6.74
CA PHE A 109 -22.30 -11.09 -8.00
C PHE A 109 -22.44 -12.61 -8.19
N TYR A 110 -21.40 -13.38 -7.90
CA TYR A 110 -21.46 -14.85 -8.01
C TYR A 110 -22.39 -15.50 -6.98
N LYS A 111 -22.40 -15.01 -5.72
CA LYS A 111 -23.37 -15.46 -4.72
C LYS A 111 -24.81 -15.26 -5.19
N GLN A 112 -25.10 -14.09 -5.78
CA GLN A 112 -26.43 -13.77 -6.30
C GLN A 112 -26.79 -14.64 -7.51
N ARG A 113 -25.83 -14.91 -8.41
CA ARG A 113 -26.00 -15.86 -9.52
C ARG A 113 -26.38 -17.26 -9.03
N ASP A 114 -25.70 -17.77 -8.01
CA ASP A 114 -25.97 -19.12 -7.50
C ASP A 114 -27.36 -19.21 -6.84
N LYS A 115 -27.83 -18.12 -6.20
CA LYS A 115 -29.22 -18.01 -5.77
C LYS A 115 -30.19 -18.08 -6.94
N ILE A 116 -29.94 -17.36 -8.05
CA ILE A 116 -30.78 -17.41 -9.26
C ILE A 116 -30.87 -18.85 -9.78
N ARG A 117 -29.74 -19.53 -9.94
CA ARG A 117 -29.71 -20.93 -10.39
C ARG A 117 -30.51 -21.84 -9.47
N LYS A 118 -30.40 -21.66 -8.15
CA LYS A 118 -31.17 -22.42 -7.17
C LYS A 118 -32.67 -22.19 -7.33
N TYR A 119 -33.14 -20.94 -7.38
CA TYR A 119 -34.55 -20.63 -7.57
C TYR A 119 -35.13 -21.20 -8.88
N VAL A 120 -34.39 -21.07 -9.98
CA VAL A 120 -34.81 -21.60 -11.29
C VAL A 120 -34.83 -23.13 -11.26
N SER A 121 -33.83 -23.77 -10.65
CA SER A 121 -33.78 -25.23 -10.50
C SER A 121 -34.91 -25.75 -9.62
N ASP A 122 -35.24 -25.06 -8.52
CA ASP A 122 -36.33 -25.46 -7.62
C ASP A 122 -37.68 -25.34 -8.34
N ALA A 123 -37.90 -24.23 -9.06
CA ALA A 123 -39.10 -24.06 -9.88
C ALA A 123 -39.21 -25.11 -10.99
N ARG A 124 -38.09 -25.44 -11.64
CA ARG A 124 -38.03 -26.50 -12.67
C ARG A 124 -38.36 -27.88 -12.09
N ARG A 125 -37.82 -28.22 -10.92
CA ARG A 125 -38.14 -29.49 -10.24
C ARG A 125 -39.61 -29.59 -9.86
N ALA A 126 -40.18 -28.52 -9.28
CA ALA A 126 -41.60 -28.46 -8.96
C ALA A 126 -42.48 -28.59 -10.22
N TRP A 127 -42.04 -27.97 -11.32
CA TRP A 127 -42.70 -28.06 -12.62
C TRP A 127 -42.66 -29.48 -13.21
N GLU A 128 -41.50 -30.14 -13.19
CA GLU A 128 -41.31 -31.52 -13.64
C GLU A 128 -42.12 -32.51 -12.77
N ALA A 129 -42.28 -32.23 -11.47
CA ALA A 129 -43.14 -32.98 -10.56
C ALA A 129 -44.64 -32.75 -10.79
N ARG A 130 -45.03 -31.91 -11.78
CA ARG A 130 -46.41 -31.48 -12.06
C ARG A 130 -47.08 -30.71 -10.92
N ASN A 131 -46.30 -30.18 -9.97
CA ASN A 131 -46.77 -29.31 -8.90
C ASN A 131 -46.80 -27.85 -9.38
N VAL A 132 -47.74 -27.53 -10.27
CA VAL A 132 -47.85 -26.20 -10.91
C VAL A 132 -47.94 -25.07 -9.88
N LYS A 133 -48.70 -25.27 -8.80
CA LYS A 133 -48.87 -24.27 -7.73
C LYS A 133 -47.54 -23.94 -7.04
N GLU A 134 -46.75 -24.96 -6.72
CA GLU A 134 -45.46 -24.82 -6.06
C GLU A 134 -44.43 -24.19 -7.01
N ALA A 135 -44.43 -24.59 -8.28
CA ALA A 135 -43.58 -23.99 -9.30
C ALA A 135 -43.86 -22.49 -9.50
N LEU A 136 -45.15 -22.11 -9.59
CA LEU A 136 -45.57 -20.72 -9.69
C LEU A 136 -45.18 -19.91 -8.46
N GLU A 137 -45.42 -20.43 -7.26
CA GLU A 137 -45.07 -19.73 -6.01
C GLU A 137 -43.54 -19.53 -5.90
N ALA A 138 -42.75 -20.56 -6.23
CA ALA A 138 -41.30 -20.47 -6.23
C ALA A 138 -40.79 -19.43 -7.25
N LEU A 139 -41.34 -19.44 -8.48
CA LEU A 139 -40.94 -18.51 -9.52
C LEU A 139 -41.39 -17.07 -9.21
N HIS A 140 -42.58 -16.89 -8.61
CA HIS A 140 -43.09 -15.58 -8.22
C HIS A 140 -42.26 -14.98 -7.08
N LYS A 141 -41.92 -15.77 -6.06
CA LYS A 141 -41.02 -15.37 -4.97
C LYS A 141 -39.65 -14.97 -5.51
N ALA A 142 -39.11 -15.74 -6.45
CA ALA A 142 -37.85 -15.43 -7.12
C ALA A 142 -37.95 -14.11 -7.91
N ASN A 143 -39.02 -13.92 -8.68
CA ASN A 143 -39.22 -12.71 -9.47
C ASN A 143 -39.31 -11.45 -8.59
N ILE A 144 -40.06 -11.49 -7.48
CA ILE A 144 -40.14 -10.38 -6.52
C ILE A 144 -38.75 -10.05 -5.96
N HIS A 145 -37.99 -11.06 -5.54
CA HIS A 145 -36.63 -10.88 -5.02
C HIS A 145 -35.71 -10.22 -6.06
N PHE A 146 -35.75 -10.65 -7.33
CA PHE A 146 -34.90 -10.04 -8.36
C PHE A 146 -35.38 -8.66 -8.80
N GLN A 147 -36.68 -8.37 -8.69
CA GLN A 147 -37.17 -7.01 -8.90
C GLN A 147 -36.74 -6.04 -7.79
N SER A 148 -36.73 -6.47 -6.52
CA SER A 148 -36.21 -5.63 -5.43
C SER A 148 -34.71 -5.40 -5.60
N GLU A 149 -33.94 -6.48 -5.84
CA GLU A 149 -32.49 -6.37 -6.09
C GLU A 149 -32.17 -5.50 -7.33
N ALA A 150 -33.01 -5.54 -8.38
CA ALA A 150 -32.85 -4.67 -9.55
C ALA A 150 -33.06 -3.17 -9.24
N ARG A 151 -33.88 -2.83 -8.23
CA ARG A 151 -34.09 -1.43 -7.81
C ARG A 151 -32.90 -0.89 -7.05
N ASP A 152 -32.27 -1.74 -6.24
CA ASP A 152 -31.13 -1.37 -5.40
C ASP A 152 -29.80 -1.42 -6.18
N ALA A 153 -29.73 -2.26 -7.21
CA ALA A 153 -28.55 -2.43 -8.05
C ALA A 153 -28.28 -1.24 -8.99
N LYS A 154 -26.99 -0.96 -9.22
CA LYS A 154 -26.51 0.07 -10.16
C LYS A 154 -25.62 -0.56 -11.24
N GLY A 155 -25.64 0.02 -12.44
CA GLY A 155 -24.76 -0.43 -13.54
C GLY A 155 -25.13 -1.82 -14.09
N ILE A 156 -24.12 -2.67 -14.30
CA ILE A 156 -24.25 -3.95 -15.00
C ILE A 156 -25.16 -4.94 -14.25
N SER A 157 -25.12 -4.93 -12.91
CA SER A 157 -25.97 -5.79 -12.08
C SER A 157 -27.46 -5.47 -12.25
N ASN A 158 -27.81 -4.19 -12.38
CA ASN A 158 -29.19 -3.75 -12.65
C ASN A 158 -29.71 -4.30 -13.99
N TYR A 159 -28.91 -4.16 -15.05
CA TYR A 159 -29.26 -4.70 -16.37
C TYR A 159 -29.48 -6.22 -16.32
N LEU A 160 -28.59 -6.94 -15.62
CA LEU A 160 -28.73 -8.38 -15.44
C LEU A 160 -30.02 -8.74 -14.69
N TYR A 161 -30.27 -8.14 -13.53
CA TYR A 161 -31.46 -8.45 -12.73
C TYR A 161 -32.76 -8.14 -13.46
N ARG A 162 -32.82 -7.02 -14.21
CA ARG A 162 -33.98 -6.71 -15.07
C ARG A 162 -34.18 -7.73 -16.16
N THR A 163 -33.10 -8.18 -16.80
CA THR A 163 -33.17 -9.20 -17.86
C THR A 163 -33.67 -10.53 -17.31
N ILE A 164 -33.16 -10.95 -16.16
CA ILE A 164 -33.58 -12.18 -15.47
C ILE A 164 -35.05 -12.08 -15.05
N SER A 165 -35.44 -10.99 -14.38
CA SER A 165 -36.83 -10.76 -13.96
C SER A 165 -37.79 -10.79 -15.15
N ARG A 166 -37.41 -10.17 -16.28
CA ARG A 166 -38.23 -10.19 -17.51
C ARG A 166 -38.42 -11.61 -18.05
N ARG A 167 -37.36 -12.42 -18.08
CA ARG A 167 -37.43 -13.83 -18.53
C ARG A 167 -38.22 -14.70 -17.56
N MET A 168 -38.08 -14.48 -16.24
CA MET A 168 -38.92 -15.15 -15.24
C MET A 168 -40.39 -14.76 -15.41
N GLN A 169 -40.69 -13.50 -15.67
CA GLN A 169 -42.05 -13.06 -15.91
C GLN A 169 -42.65 -13.69 -17.18
N GLN A 170 -41.86 -13.85 -18.25
CA GLN A 170 -42.29 -14.61 -19.43
C GLN A 170 -42.60 -16.06 -19.11
N ALA A 171 -41.78 -16.72 -18.27
CA ALA A 171 -42.03 -18.09 -17.82
C ALA A 171 -43.30 -18.18 -16.94
N LEU A 172 -43.50 -17.23 -16.02
CA LEU A 172 -44.73 -17.13 -15.21
C LEU A 172 -45.96 -17.01 -16.10
N THR A 173 -45.96 -16.05 -17.04
CA THR A 173 -47.09 -15.85 -17.94
C THR A 173 -47.37 -17.10 -18.77
N ALA A 174 -46.33 -17.78 -19.29
CA ALA A 174 -46.51 -19.04 -20.02
C ALA A 174 -47.12 -20.16 -19.15
N MET A 175 -46.70 -20.28 -17.89
CA MET A 175 -47.30 -21.23 -16.94
C MET A 175 -48.77 -20.90 -16.64
N GLU A 176 -49.13 -19.62 -16.52
CA GLU A 176 -50.48 -19.15 -16.20
C GLU A 176 -51.46 -19.24 -17.38
N THR A 177 -51.04 -18.82 -18.59
CA THR A 177 -51.94 -18.68 -19.75
C THR A 177 -51.97 -19.91 -20.62
N ASP A 178 -50.81 -20.49 -20.93
CA ASP A 178 -50.69 -21.48 -22.00
C ASP A 178 -50.94 -22.90 -21.49
N CYS A 179 -50.61 -23.19 -20.22
CA CYS A 179 -50.82 -24.51 -19.64
C CYS A 179 -52.22 -24.69 -19.01
N ALA A 180 -52.95 -23.61 -18.75
CA ALA A 180 -54.36 -23.66 -18.36
C ALA A 180 -55.28 -23.99 -19.55
N ALA A 181 -54.84 -23.67 -20.78
CA ALA A 181 -55.56 -23.93 -22.01
C ALA A 181 -55.29 -25.35 -22.55
N GLY A 182 -55.69 -26.37 -21.79
CA GLY A 182 -55.96 -27.69 -22.34
C GLY A 182 -57.21 -27.71 -23.24
N LYS A 183 -57.47 -26.65 -24.03
CA LYS A 183 -58.56 -26.66 -25.01
C LYS A 183 -58.03 -27.28 -26.28
N PRO A 184 -58.57 -28.44 -26.73
CA PRO A 184 -58.22 -28.97 -28.03
C PRO A 184 -58.53 -27.89 -29.06
N VAL A 185 -57.55 -27.58 -29.90
CA VAL A 185 -57.74 -26.79 -31.11
C VAL A 185 -58.82 -27.50 -31.91
N GLN A 186 -60.06 -26.99 -31.86
CA GLN A 186 -61.11 -27.42 -32.77
C GLN A 186 -60.61 -27.05 -34.17
N GLY A 187 -60.22 -28.08 -34.93
CA GLY A 187 -59.65 -27.93 -36.25
C GLY A 187 -60.60 -27.16 -37.16
N SER A 188 -60.15 -25.99 -37.62
CA SER A 188 -60.63 -25.48 -38.90
C SER A 188 -59.94 -26.31 -39.98
N ALA A 189 -60.73 -26.83 -40.93
CA ALA A 189 -60.32 -27.89 -41.86
C ALA A 189 -59.32 -27.46 -42.94
N PHE A 190 -58.63 -26.32 -42.79
CA PHE A 190 -57.82 -25.73 -43.84
C PHE A 190 -56.64 -24.91 -43.28
N GLU A 191 -55.75 -25.56 -42.54
CA GLU A 191 -54.48 -24.93 -42.15
C GLU A 191 -53.35 -25.97 -42.23
N PRO A 192 -52.16 -25.61 -42.77
CA PRO A 192 -51.02 -26.53 -42.89
C PRO A 192 -50.70 -27.19 -41.54
N PRO A 193 -50.12 -28.41 -41.53
CA PRO A 193 -49.96 -29.19 -40.32
C PRO A 193 -49.31 -28.32 -39.24
N PRO A 194 -49.97 -28.12 -38.09
CA PRO A 194 -49.40 -27.32 -37.03
C PRO A 194 -48.05 -27.93 -36.66
N ALA A 195 -47.03 -27.09 -36.54
CA ALA A 195 -45.74 -27.47 -35.96
C ALA A 195 -46.00 -28.34 -34.72
N PRO A 196 -45.22 -29.43 -34.49
CA PRO A 196 -45.52 -30.37 -33.42
C PRO A 196 -45.75 -29.58 -32.14
N ALA A 197 -46.94 -29.74 -31.55
CA ALA A 197 -47.35 -28.99 -30.38
C ALA A 197 -46.34 -29.25 -29.28
N VAL A 198 -45.36 -28.35 -29.15
CA VAL A 198 -44.35 -28.39 -28.10
C VAL A 198 -45.14 -28.44 -26.80
N SER A 199 -44.94 -29.51 -26.04
CA SER A 199 -45.73 -29.70 -24.82
C SER A 199 -45.53 -28.47 -23.94
N CYS A 200 -46.55 -28.06 -23.20
CA CYS A 200 -46.44 -26.87 -22.34
C CYS A 200 -45.25 -27.01 -21.36
N LEU A 201 -44.96 -28.26 -20.99
CA LEU A 201 -43.80 -28.64 -20.19
C LEU A 201 -42.48 -28.29 -20.88
N ASP A 202 -42.30 -28.65 -22.15
CA ASP A 202 -41.09 -28.36 -22.93
C ASP A 202 -40.90 -26.85 -23.17
N ARG A 203 -41.99 -26.12 -23.42
CA ARG A 203 -41.94 -24.66 -23.61
C ARG A 203 -41.49 -23.95 -22.33
N VAL A 204 -42.09 -24.31 -21.19
CA VAL A 204 -41.72 -23.75 -19.88
C VAL A 204 -40.28 -24.12 -19.53
N ASN A 205 -39.86 -25.37 -19.77
CA ASN A 205 -38.48 -25.80 -19.56
C ASN A 205 -37.49 -25.00 -20.44
N SER A 206 -37.83 -24.73 -21.70
CA SER A 206 -37.02 -23.87 -22.58
C SER A 206 -36.91 -22.45 -22.04
N LEU A 207 -37.99 -21.86 -21.54
CA LEU A 207 -37.98 -20.51 -20.95
C LEU A 207 -37.13 -20.46 -19.67
N LEU A 208 -37.25 -21.45 -18.79
CA LEU A 208 -36.42 -21.57 -17.59
C LEU A 208 -34.94 -21.79 -17.96
N GLN A 209 -34.66 -22.57 -19.00
CA GLN A 209 -33.30 -22.77 -19.50
C GLN A 209 -32.71 -21.45 -20.02
N HIS A 210 -33.48 -20.65 -20.75
CA HIS A 210 -33.04 -19.31 -21.17
C HIS A 210 -32.72 -18.39 -19.99
N VAL A 211 -33.35 -18.56 -18.82
CA VAL A 211 -32.95 -17.81 -17.61
C VAL A 211 -31.56 -18.24 -17.14
N ILE A 212 -31.26 -19.54 -17.16
CA ILE A 212 -29.96 -20.08 -16.77
C ILE A 212 -28.87 -19.66 -17.75
N ASP A 213 -29.14 -19.73 -19.05
CA ASP A 213 -28.20 -19.38 -20.12
C ASP A 213 -27.91 -17.86 -20.17
N ALA A 214 -28.82 -17.04 -19.63
CA ALA A 214 -28.58 -15.60 -19.48
C ALA A 214 -27.50 -15.29 -18.42
N LEU A 215 -27.18 -16.25 -17.56
CA LEU A 215 -26.19 -16.07 -16.50
C LEU A 215 -24.79 -16.29 -17.08
N PRO A 216 -23.81 -15.45 -16.73
CA PRO A 216 -22.43 -15.69 -17.14
C PRO A 216 -21.94 -17.06 -16.65
N PRO A 217 -21.04 -17.70 -17.41
CA PRO A 217 -20.58 -19.06 -17.13
C PRO A 217 -20.06 -19.22 -15.70
N ALA A 218 -20.15 -20.46 -15.19
CA ALA A 218 -19.52 -20.80 -13.91
C ALA A 218 -18.03 -20.47 -14.00
N ARG A 219 -17.45 -19.99 -12.90
CA ARG A 219 -16.01 -19.70 -12.85
C ARG A 219 -15.28 -21.01 -13.14
N GLU A 220 -14.48 -21.03 -14.21
CA GLU A 220 -13.38 -21.98 -14.29
C GLU A 220 -12.35 -21.43 -13.30
N ASP A 221 -12.22 -22.11 -12.17
CA ASP A 221 -11.24 -21.77 -11.13
C ASP A 221 -9.80 -21.96 -11.64
#